data_AF-A0A2D2DGE1-F1
#
_entry.id   AF-A0A2D2DGE1-F1
#
_cell.length_a   1.000
_cell.length_b   1.000
_cell.length_c   1.000
_cell.angle_alpha   90.00
_cell.angle_beta   90.00
_cell.angle_gamma   90.00
#
_symmetry.space_group_name_H-M   'P 1'
#
loop_
_entity.id
_entity.type
_entity.pdbx_description
1 polymer ?
#
loop_
_entity_poly.entity_id
_entity_poly.type
_entity_poly.pdbx_seq_one_letter_code
_entity_poly.pdbx_strand_id
1 'polypeptide(L)'
;MNRTVTPLGTPRRATRALQTIAAAAALMCALPAMAGPITFESVQPNALVNGESVSEGGYEMLVLGSAIADELSLTGPFAAIANSNDPDTCFSIGCPAGASGNFLAVINDGGVKFTRSGHQFQVGGLSLAFLPPVSVPDGNYGLLQFSGIRADGTVVSSTSEFPGQNAGGSFTFGSALIDQKFRNEVLTSLTVNACLFDGNGGCFNSLANPANGQAQFALDDISFNAVPEPGSFLLVGLGIGAITLTRRRKAGGTTPSTPVTL
;
A
#
# COMPACT_ATOMS: atom_id res chain seq x y z
N MET A 1 -1.02 55.96 64.21
CA MET A 1 -1.86 55.37 63.14
C MET A 1 -1.00 54.41 62.34
N ASN A 2 -1.08 53.11 62.65
CA ASN A 2 -0.30 52.06 61.99
C ASN A 2 -1.10 51.47 60.83
N ARG A 3 -0.59 51.59 59.60
CA ARG A 3 -1.15 50.93 58.41
C ARG A 3 -0.34 49.67 58.10
N THR A 4 -0.97 48.52 58.32
CA THR A 4 -0.50 47.21 57.90
C THR A 4 -0.65 47.09 56.38
N VAL A 5 0.44 46.82 55.67
CA VAL A 5 0.45 46.58 54.21
C VAL A 5 0.46 45.07 53.98
N THR A 6 -0.57 44.56 53.31
CA THR A 6 -0.69 43.15 52.90
C THR A 6 0.08 42.93 51.59
N PRO A 7 0.92 41.89 51.45
CA PRO A 7 1.64 41.64 50.22
C PRO A 7 0.74 41.01 49.15
N LEU A 8 0.89 41.51 47.92
CA LEU A 8 0.18 41.08 46.72
C LEU A 8 0.66 39.68 46.29
N GLY A 9 -0.24 38.70 46.30
CA GLY A 9 0.06 37.33 45.87
C GLY A 9 0.39 37.24 44.38
N THR A 10 1.54 36.66 44.06
CA THR A 10 1.97 36.36 42.68
C THR A 10 1.02 35.34 42.00
N PRO A 11 0.49 35.62 40.80
CA PRO A 11 -0.49 34.77 40.13
C PRO A 11 0.14 33.51 39.50
N ARG A 12 -0.13 32.34 40.08
CA ARG A 12 0.26 30.99 39.61
C ARG A 12 -0.42 30.51 38.31
N ARG A 13 -1.17 31.34 37.59
CA ARG A 13 -2.03 30.90 36.48
C ARG A 13 -1.34 30.82 35.10
N ALA A 14 -0.23 31.52 34.88
CA ALA A 14 0.38 31.62 33.55
C ALA A 14 1.10 30.34 33.06
N THR A 15 1.54 29.45 33.97
CA THR A 15 2.34 28.27 33.61
C THR A 15 1.55 27.05 33.17
N ARG A 16 0.22 27.00 33.38
CA ARG A 16 -0.62 25.87 32.94
C ARG A 16 -0.98 25.91 31.46
N ALA A 17 -1.09 27.11 30.87
CA ALA A 17 -1.53 27.28 29.48
C ALA A 17 -0.44 26.91 28.44
N LEU A 18 0.84 27.10 28.76
CA LEU A 18 1.94 26.74 27.85
C LEU A 18 2.15 25.22 27.73
N GLN A 19 1.83 24.45 28.78
CA GLN A 19 2.09 22.99 28.79
C GLN A 19 1.05 22.18 28.00
N THR A 20 -0.16 22.70 27.80
CA THR A 20 -1.20 22.03 26.99
C THR A 20 -0.95 22.16 25.49
N ILE A 21 -0.26 23.22 25.04
CA ILE A 21 0.02 23.45 23.62
C ILE A 21 1.15 22.54 23.11
N ALA A 22 2.19 22.31 23.91
CA ALA A 22 3.32 21.45 23.53
C ALA A 22 2.95 19.96 23.40
N ALA A 23 2.00 19.46 24.22
CA ALA A 23 1.54 18.07 24.15
C ALA A 23 0.67 17.80 22.90
N ALA A 24 -0.09 18.80 22.44
CA ALA A 24 -0.88 18.69 21.21
C ALA A 24 -0.02 18.72 19.94
N ALA A 25 1.10 19.45 19.94
CA ALA A 25 2.01 19.53 18.79
C ALA A 25 2.76 18.21 18.52
N ALA A 26 3.13 17.45 19.56
CA ALA A 26 3.84 16.18 19.40
C ALA A 26 2.97 15.03 18.86
N LEU A 27 1.65 15.08 19.10
CA LEU A 27 0.68 14.10 18.57
C LEU A 27 0.43 14.24 17.06
N MET A 28 0.68 15.42 16.49
CA MET A 28 0.48 15.68 15.05
C MET A 28 1.66 15.22 14.18
N CYS A 29 2.83 14.95 14.76
CA CYS A 29 4.03 14.57 14.01
C CYS A 29 4.18 13.05 13.80
N ALA A 30 3.27 12.22 14.32
CA ALA A 30 3.35 10.76 14.26
C ALA A 30 2.19 10.12 13.45
N LEU A 31 1.53 10.89 12.58
CA LEU A 31 0.64 10.26 11.60
C LEU A 31 1.50 9.37 10.70
N PRO A 32 1.14 8.08 10.51
CA PRO A 32 1.81 7.28 9.50
C PRO A 32 1.70 8.06 8.18
N ALA A 33 2.83 8.33 7.54
CA ALA A 33 2.83 8.88 6.20
C ALA A 33 2.10 7.85 5.32
N MET A 34 0.81 8.09 5.06
CA MET A 34 0.06 7.30 4.10
C MET A 34 0.69 7.64 2.76
N ALA A 35 1.43 6.68 2.20
CA ALA A 35 1.90 6.80 0.83
C ALA A 35 0.67 6.97 -0.05
N GLY A 36 0.71 7.95 -0.96
CA GLY A 36 -0.33 8.09 -1.98
C GLY A 36 -0.44 6.83 -2.84
N PRO A 37 -1.52 6.71 -3.64
CA PRO A 37 -1.62 5.60 -4.57
C PRO A 37 -0.41 5.57 -5.52
N ILE A 38 0.02 4.37 -5.89
CA ILE A 38 1.02 4.13 -6.93
C ILE A 38 0.31 4.33 -8.27
N THR A 39 0.80 5.26 -9.07
CA THR A 39 0.19 5.70 -10.34
C THR A 39 1.15 5.58 -11.54
N PHE A 40 2.40 5.15 -11.31
CA PHE A 40 3.44 5.00 -12.34
C PHE A 40 3.84 6.30 -13.07
N GLU A 41 3.26 7.45 -12.72
CA GLU A 41 3.56 8.75 -13.29
C GLU A 41 5.00 9.21 -13.01
N SER A 42 5.60 8.72 -11.91
CA SER A 42 6.98 9.03 -11.56
C SER A 42 8.01 8.13 -12.27
N VAL A 43 7.55 7.11 -12.99
CA VAL A 43 8.39 6.11 -13.66
C VAL A 43 8.33 6.32 -15.17
N GLN A 44 9.48 6.26 -15.84
CA GLN A 44 9.50 6.38 -17.30
C GLN A 44 8.95 5.10 -17.96
N PRO A 45 8.20 5.24 -19.08
CA PRO A 45 7.75 4.10 -19.85
C PRO A 45 8.93 3.22 -20.29
N ASN A 46 8.87 1.93 -19.97
CA ASN A 46 9.91 0.96 -20.29
C ASN A 46 9.33 -0.46 -20.25
N ALA A 47 9.88 -1.35 -21.07
CA ALA A 47 9.63 -2.78 -20.96
C ALA A 47 10.50 -3.38 -19.84
N LEU A 48 9.89 -4.22 -19.01
CA LEU A 48 10.50 -4.79 -17.82
C LEU A 48 10.62 -6.31 -17.97
N VAL A 49 11.81 -6.84 -17.68
CA VAL A 49 12.10 -8.28 -17.78
C VAL A 49 11.95 -8.99 -16.43
N ASN A 50 11.94 -10.32 -16.45
CA ASN A 50 11.88 -11.13 -15.23
C ASN A 50 13.02 -10.77 -14.27
N GLY A 51 12.69 -10.51 -13.01
CA GLY A 51 13.64 -10.13 -11.97
C GLY A 51 13.99 -8.63 -11.91
N GLU A 52 13.50 -7.82 -12.85
CA GLU A 52 13.64 -6.36 -12.80
C GLU A 52 12.65 -5.78 -11.78
N SER A 53 13.03 -4.69 -11.11
CA SER A 53 12.16 -4.00 -10.16
C SER A 53 11.97 -2.52 -10.46
N VAL A 54 10.76 -2.05 -10.19
CA VAL A 54 10.38 -0.64 -10.23
C VAL A 54 10.03 -0.20 -8.82
N SER A 55 10.36 1.04 -8.46
CA SER A 55 10.07 1.58 -7.13
C SER A 55 9.23 2.85 -7.19
N GLU A 56 8.12 2.87 -6.46
CA GLU A 56 7.25 4.04 -6.33
C GLU A 56 6.48 3.97 -5.01
N GLY A 57 6.20 5.13 -4.39
CA GLY A 57 5.43 5.19 -3.14
C GLY A 57 6.09 4.48 -1.95
N GLY A 58 7.39 4.19 -2.02
CA GLY A 58 8.11 3.40 -1.03
C GLY A 58 7.90 1.88 -1.15
N TYR A 59 7.26 1.41 -2.22
CA TYR A 59 7.09 0.01 -2.56
C TYR A 59 8.06 -0.37 -3.68
N GLU A 60 8.55 -1.60 -3.62
CA GLU A 60 9.29 -2.23 -4.71
C GLU A 60 8.36 -3.23 -5.41
N MET A 61 8.37 -3.19 -6.74
CA MET A 61 7.55 -4.00 -7.62
C MET A 61 8.47 -4.86 -8.47
N LEU A 62 8.65 -6.11 -8.07
CA LEU A 62 9.46 -7.09 -8.77
C LEU A 62 8.63 -7.75 -9.87
N VAL A 63 9.09 -7.69 -11.11
CA VAL A 63 8.48 -8.37 -12.25
C VAL A 63 8.83 -9.84 -12.21
N LEU A 64 7.81 -10.67 -12.39
CA LEU A 64 7.90 -12.13 -12.39
C LEU A 64 7.63 -12.66 -13.80
N GLY A 65 8.43 -13.63 -14.22
CA GLY A 65 8.18 -14.43 -15.40
C GLY A 65 6.90 -15.26 -15.26
N SER A 66 6.44 -15.82 -16.39
CA SER A 66 5.40 -16.84 -16.35
C SER A 66 5.95 -18.17 -15.83
N ALA A 67 5.07 -19.06 -15.37
CA ALA A 67 5.47 -20.37 -14.88
C ALA A 67 6.31 -21.18 -15.89
N ILE A 68 6.01 -21.08 -17.19
CA ILE A 68 6.83 -21.70 -18.24
C ILE A 68 8.16 -20.96 -18.41
N ALA A 69 8.14 -19.63 -18.43
CA ALA A 69 9.34 -18.85 -18.66
C ALA A 69 10.37 -19.09 -17.56
N ASP A 70 9.94 -19.20 -16.31
CA ASP A 70 10.81 -19.53 -15.19
C ASP A 70 11.42 -20.94 -15.33
N GLU A 71 10.60 -21.95 -15.66
CA GLU A 71 11.06 -23.34 -15.84
C GLU A 71 12.07 -23.47 -16.99
N LEU A 72 11.82 -22.77 -18.10
CA LEU A 72 12.64 -22.82 -19.30
C LEU A 72 13.73 -21.74 -19.34
N SER A 73 13.85 -20.93 -18.27
CA SER A 73 14.78 -19.78 -18.21
C SER A 73 14.67 -18.85 -19.43
N LEU A 74 13.44 -18.61 -19.90
CA LEU A 74 13.18 -17.72 -21.01
C LEU A 74 13.39 -16.27 -20.58
N THR A 75 14.02 -15.50 -21.47
CA THR A 75 14.25 -14.07 -21.29
C THR A 75 13.31 -13.30 -22.20
N GLY A 76 12.74 -12.22 -21.66
CA GLY A 76 11.77 -11.40 -22.38
C GLY A 76 11.06 -10.44 -21.44
N PRO A 77 10.31 -9.48 -21.99
CA PRO A 77 9.50 -8.59 -21.19
C PRO A 77 8.27 -9.32 -20.65
N PHE A 78 8.04 -9.22 -19.34
CA PHE A 78 6.85 -9.76 -18.66
C PHE A 78 6.00 -8.66 -18.05
N ALA A 79 6.51 -7.43 -18.04
CA ALA A 79 5.72 -6.25 -17.77
C ALA A 79 6.23 -5.06 -18.59
N ALA A 80 5.49 -3.96 -18.57
CA ALA A 80 5.91 -2.68 -19.07
C ALA A 80 5.23 -1.57 -18.25
N ILE A 81 5.96 -0.48 -18.03
CA ILE A 81 5.32 0.80 -17.72
C ILE A 81 4.86 1.38 -19.05
N ALA A 82 3.55 1.39 -19.27
CA ALA A 82 2.93 1.79 -20.51
C ALA A 82 2.32 3.18 -20.38
N ASN A 83 2.42 4.00 -21.43
CA ASN A 83 1.74 5.30 -21.48
C ASN A 83 0.51 5.20 -22.38
N SER A 84 -0.66 5.47 -21.81
CA SER A 84 -1.95 5.44 -22.52
C SER A 84 -2.10 6.52 -23.61
N ASN A 85 -1.26 7.57 -23.57
CA ASN A 85 -1.24 8.61 -24.59
C ASN A 85 -0.27 8.30 -25.74
N ASP A 86 0.54 7.24 -25.62
CA ASP A 86 1.45 6.81 -26.67
C ASP A 86 0.76 5.78 -27.59
N PRO A 87 0.46 6.15 -28.86
CA PRO A 87 -0.24 5.25 -29.77
C PRO A 87 0.56 3.98 -30.09
N ASP A 88 1.90 4.01 -30.04
CA ASP A 88 2.73 2.85 -30.36
C ASP A 88 2.69 1.80 -29.25
N THR A 89 2.74 2.25 -28.00
CA THR A 89 2.51 1.40 -26.82
C THR A 89 1.10 0.80 -26.88
N CYS A 90 0.08 1.62 -27.11
CA CYS A 90 -1.30 1.16 -27.14
C CYS A 90 -1.62 0.21 -28.30
N PHE A 91 -0.94 0.37 -29.45
CA PHE A 91 -1.03 -0.57 -30.55
C PHE A 91 -0.42 -1.94 -30.19
N SER A 92 0.66 -1.94 -29.40
CA SER A 92 1.41 -3.16 -29.07
C SER A 92 0.76 -3.99 -27.97
N ILE A 93 0.18 -3.36 -26.95
CA ILE A 93 -0.36 -4.07 -25.75
C ILE A 93 -1.87 -3.94 -25.57
N GLY A 94 -2.54 -3.07 -26.35
CA GLY A 94 -3.98 -2.80 -26.22
C GLY A 94 -4.32 -2.00 -24.96
N CYS A 95 -4.19 -0.67 -25.02
CA CYS A 95 -4.49 0.19 -23.85
C CYS A 95 -5.96 0.08 -23.40
N PRO A 96 -6.21 -0.04 -22.08
CA PRO A 96 -7.56 0.02 -21.55
C PRO A 96 -8.23 1.37 -21.85
N ALA A 97 -9.53 1.34 -22.13
CA ALA A 97 -10.33 2.54 -22.24
C ALA A 97 -10.43 3.26 -20.88
N GLY A 98 -10.29 4.58 -20.93
CA GLY A 98 -10.31 5.43 -19.73
C GLY A 98 -8.97 5.49 -18.99
N ALA A 99 -7.93 4.80 -19.48
CA ALA A 99 -6.58 4.99 -18.98
C ALA A 99 -6.11 6.44 -19.22
N SER A 100 -5.40 7.02 -18.25
CA SER A 100 -4.80 8.34 -18.37
C SER A 100 -3.41 8.33 -17.77
N GLY A 101 -2.41 8.66 -18.58
CA GLY A 101 -1.01 8.65 -18.13
C GLY A 101 -0.39 7.25 -18.19
N ASN A 102 0.45 6.94 -17.21
CA ASN A 102 1.21 5.71 -17.13
C ASN A 102 0.47 4.64 -16.32
N PHE A 103 0.65 3.37 -16.69
CA PHE A 103 0.13 2.23 -15.93
C PHE A 103 1.07 1.04 -16.05
N LEU A 104 0.96 0.08 -15.14
CA LEU A 104 1.71 -1.17 -15.22
C LEU A 104 0.93 -2.19 -16.04
N ALA A 105 1.44 -2.52 -17.23
CA ALA A 105 0.97 -3.63 -18.03
C ALA A 105 1.79 -4.88 -17.69
N VAL A 106 1.15 -5.96 -17.24
CA VAL A 106 1.78 -7.27 -17.06
C VAL A 106 1.38 -8.16 -18.23
N ILE A 107 2.38 -8.66 -18.94
CA ILE A 107 2.25 -9.32 -20.24
C ILE A 107 2.88 -10.71 -20.21
N ASN A 108 2.65 -11.52 -21.26
CA ASN A 108 3.26 -12.84 -21.41
C ASN A 108 3.04 -13.79 -20.21
N ASP A 109 1.84 -13.79 -19.62
CA ASP A 109 1.46 -14.57 -18.44
C ASP A 109 2.28 -14.28 -17.18
N GLY A 110 2.93 -13.12 -17.14
CA GLY A 110 3.77 -12.70 -16.03
C GLY A 110 3.00 -12.39 -14.75
N GLY A 111 3.75 -11.94 -13.77
CA GLY A 111 3.21 -11.44 -12.51
C GLY A 111 4.02 -10.26 -11.99
N VAL A 112 3.53 -9.65 -10.93
CA VAL A 112 4.25 -8.62 -10.20
C VAL A 112 4.16 -8.89 -8.71
N LYS A 113 5.28 -8.74 -8.02
CA LYS A 113 5.38 -8.87 -6.56
C LYS A 113 5.68 -7.52 -5.93
N PHE A 114 4.78 -7.08 -5.06
CA PHE A 114 4.92 -5.89 -4.24
C PHE A 114 5.58 -6.25 -2.91
N THR A 115 6.59 -5.48 -2.52
CA THR A 115 7.23 -5.52 -1.22
C THR A 115 7.43 -4.11 -0.68
N ARG A 116 7.60 -4.01 0.64
CA ARG A 116 7.99 -2.76 1.30
C ARG A 116 9.08 -3.07 2.32
N SER A 117 10.27 -2.52 2.11
CA SER A 117 11.43 -2.82 2.97
C SER A 117 11.12 -2.51 4.44
N GLY A 118 11.25 -3.52 5.30
CA GLY A 118 11.09 -3.37 6.75
C GLY A 118 9.67 -3.13 7.26
N HIS A 119 8.65 -3.08 6.39
CA HIS A 119 7.29 -2.73 6.78
C HIS A 119 6.25 -3.73 6.29
N GLN A 120 5.13 -3.78 7.00
CA GLN A 120 3.94 -4.53 6.62
C GLN A 120 2.90 -3.57 6.04
N PHE A 121 2.01 -4.10 5.21
CA PHE A 121 0.96 -3.31 4.56
C PHE A 121 -0.31 -4.14 4.38
N GLN A 122 -1.43 -3.44 4.23
CA GLN A 122 -2.71 -4.02 3.83
C GLN A 122 -3.11 -3.49 2.45
N VAL A 123 -3.84 -4.29 1.69
CA VAL A 123 -4.34 -3.85 0.37
C VAL A 123 -5.54 -2.92 0.57
N GLY A 124 -5.37 -1.65 0.17
CA GLY A 124 -6.44 -0.66 0.16
C GLY A 124 -7.40 -0.91 -0.99
N GLY A 125 -6.86 -1.01 -2.20
CA GLY A 125 -7.58 -1.20 -3.46
C GLY A 125 -6.65 -0.90 -4.63
N LEU A 126 -7.07 -1.22 -5.84
CA LEU A 126 -6.36 -0.94 -7.09
C LEU A 126 -7.34 -0.89 -8.26
N SER A 127 -6.94 -0.24 -9.34
CA SER A 127 -7.61 -0.28 -10.64
C SER A 127 -6.96 -1.38 -11.48
N LEU A 128 -7.78 -2.18 -12.17
CA LEU A 128 -7.30 -3.21 -13.09
C LEU A 128 -8.09 -3.24 -14.39
N ALA A 129 -7.47 -3.81 -15.43
CA ALA A 129 -8.13 -4.12 -16.69
C ALA A 129 -7.53 -5.39 -17.30
N PHE A 130 -8.32 -6.10 -18.11
CA PHE A 130 -7.79 -7.19 -18.93
C PHE A 130 -7.11 -6.60 -20.17
N LEU A 131 -5.96 -7.16 -20.55
CA LEU A 131 -5.24 -6.79 -21.77
C LEU A 131 -5.34 -7.94 -22.77
N PRO A 132 -6.27 -7.89 -23.74
CA PRO A 132 -6.43 -8.99 -24.66
C PRO A 132 -5.29 -8.96 -25.71
N PRO A 133 -4.54 -10.06 -25.92
CA PRO A 133 -3.49 -10.11 -26.95
C PRO A 133 -4.02 -9.97 -28.37
N VAL A 134 -5.31 -10.23 -28.56
CA VAL A 134 -6.04 -10.16 -29.83
C VAL A 134 -7.42 -9.58 -29.57
N SER A 135 -8.06 -9.01 -30.59
CA SER A 135 -9.45 -8.55 -30.44
C SER A 135 -10.36 -9.72 -30.04
N VAL A 136 -11.07 -9.57 -28.93
CA VAL A 136 -12.03 -10.55 -28.43
C VAL A 136 -13.41 -9.90 -28.24
N PRO A 137 -14.52 -10.65 -28.36
CA PRO A 137 -15.85 -10.16 -28.03
C PRO A 137 -15.97 -9.63 -26.60
N ASP A 138 -17.12 -9.06 -26.25
CA ASP A 138 -17.40 -8.76 -24.84
C ASP A 138 -17.63 -10.06 -24.06
N GLY A 139 -17.06 -10.12 -22.87
CA GLY A 139 -17.07 -11.34 -22.07
C GLY A 139 -16.15 -11.27 -20.86
N ASN A 140 -16.28 -12.29 -20.01
CA ASN A 140 -15.39 -12.48 -18.88
C ASN A 140 -14.34 -13.53 -19.23
N TYR A 141 -13.08 -13.13 -19.22
CA TYR A 141 -11.97 -13.94 -19.75
C TYR A 141 -11.13 -14.61 -18.67
N GLY A 142 -11.24 -14.17 -17.41
CA GLY A 142 -10.40 -14.72 -16.37
C GLY A 142 -10.48 -13.98 -15.03
N LEU A 143 -9.51 -14.28 -14.19
CA LEU A 143 -9.38 -13.72 -12.85
C LEU A 143 -7.99 -13.12 -12.67
N LEU A 144 -7.96 -11.99 -11.96
CA LEU A 144 -6.77 -11.53 -11.28
C LEU A 144 -6.64 -12.28 -9.95
N GLN A 145 -5.48 -12.86 -9.71
CA GLN A 145 -5.16 -13.63 -8.51
C GLN A 145 -4.23 -12.83 -7.61
N PHE A 146 -4.54 -12.83 -6.32
CA PHE A 146 -3.76 -12.21 -5.26
C PHE A 146 -3.20 -13.29 -4.36
N SER A 147 -1.90 -13.26 -4.09
CA SER A 147 -1.22 -14.14 -3.15
C SER A 147 -0.38 -13.31 -2.19
N GLY A 148 -0.85 -13.18 -0.95
CA GLY A 148 -0.18 -12.41 0.11
C GLY A 148 0.59 -13.32 1.05
N ILE A 149 1.77 -12.88 1.49
CA ILE A 149 2.55 -13.54 2.55
C ILE A 149 2.44 -12.72 3.82
N ARG A 150 2.07 -13.34 4.95
CA ARG A 150 2.03 -12.70 6.27
C ARG A 150 3.42 -12.71 6.95
N ALA A 151 3.54 -12.02 8.07
CA ALA A 151 4.78 -11.98 8.85
C ALA A 151 5.22 -13.35 9.41
N ASP A 152 4.28 -14.28 9.61
CA ASP A 152 4.55 -15.66 10.02
C ASP A 152 4.91 -16.60 8.86
N GLY A 153 4.97 -16.09 7.63
CA GLY A 153 5.26 -16.85 6.42
C GLY A 153 4.06 -17.57 5.81
N THR A 154 2.87 -17.48 6.42
CA THR A 154 1.66 -18.09 5.85
C THR A 154 1.18 -17.35 4.60
N VAL A 155 0.64 -18.10 3.65
CA VAL A 155 0.09 -17.58 2.40
C VAL A 155 -1.43 -17.42 2.52
N VAL A 156 -1.94 -16.29 2.07
CA VAL A 156 -3.36 -16.01 1.85
C VAL A 156 -3.62 -15.71 0.40
N SER A 157 -4.80 -16.05 -0.10
CA SER A 157 -5.16 -15.75 -1.47
C SER A 157 -6.56 -15.15 -1.60
N SER A 158 -6.75 -14.42 -2.68
CA SER A 158 -8.03 -13.87 -3.13
C SER A 158 -8.01 -13.76 -4.65
N THR A 159 -9.17 -13.55 -5.26
CA THR A 159 -9.28 -13.29 -6.68
C THR A 159 -10.23 -12.11 -6.93
N SER A 160 -10.08 -11.47 -8.09
CA SER A 160 -11.04 -10.49 -8.62
C SER A 160 -11.29 -10.79 -10.08
N GLU A 161 -12.53 -10.64 -10.52
CA GLU A 161 -12.86 -10.65 -11.95
C GLU A 161 -12.32 -9.40 -12.64
N PHE A 162 -12.02 -9.52 -13.93
CA PHE A 162 -11.70 -8.38 -14.77
C PHE A 162 -12.96 -7.55 -15.06
N PRO A 163 -12.86 -6.21 -15.07
CA PRO A 163 -13.92 -5.37 -15.61
C PRO A 163 -14.17 -5.71 -17.09
N GLY A 164 -15.41 -5.49 -17.54
CA GLY A 164 -15.82 -5.73 -18.92
C GLY A 164 -15.32 -4.68 -19.92
N GLN A 165 -15.91 -4.71 -21.10
CA GLN A 165 -15.61 -3.76 -22.18
C GLN A 165 -16.58 -2.57 -22.18
N ASN A 166 -16.13 -1.44 -22.73
CA ASN A 166 -17.01 -0.33 -23.07
C ASN A 166 -17.81 -0.62 -24.36
N ALA A 167 -18.71 0.29 -24.75
CA ALA A 167 -19.52 0.17 -25.97
C ALA A 167 -18.69 0.08 -27.27
N GLY A 168 -17.40 0.43 -27.24
CA GLY A 168 -16.47 0.30 -28.36
C GLY A 168 -15.69 -1.02 -28.38
N GLY A 169 -15.94 -1.94 -27.44
CA GLY A 169 -15.25 -3.23 -27.34
C GLY A 169 -13.86 -3.14 -26.69
N SER A 170 -13.50 -2.02 -26.08
CA SER A 170 -12.24 -1.87 -25.35
C SER A 170 -12.45 -2.17 -23.87
N PHE A 171 -11.60 -3.03 -23.29
CA PHE A 171 -11.60 -3.27 -21.84
C PHE A 171 -11.34 -1.98 -21.08
N THR A 172 -12.05 -1.76 -19.99
CA THR A 172 -11.93 -0.54 -19.19
C THR A 172 -11.19 -0.81 -17.89
N PHE A 173 -10.49 0.20 -17.36
CA PHE A 173 -10.10 0.16 -15.96
C PHE A 173 -11.33 0.13 -15.05
N GLY A 174 -11.28 -0.71 -14.03
CA GLY A 174 -12.27 -0.79 -12.98
C GLY A 174 -11.64 -1.19 -11.65
N SER A 175 -12.31 -0.83 -10.56
CA SER A 175 -11.79 -1.11 -9.22
C SER A 175 -11.85 -2.61 -8.91
N ALA A 176 -10.75 -3.15 -8.38
CA ALA A 176 -10.68 -4.52 -7.93
C ALA A 176 -11.71 -4.83 -6.84
N LEU A 177 -12.52 -5.86 -7.05
CA LEU A 177 -13.45 -6.38 -6.04
C LEU A 177 -12.73 -7.41 -5.17
N ILE A 178 -11.77 -6.94 -4.38
CA ILE A 178 -10.98 -7.79 -3.48
C ILE A 178 -11.80 -8.15 -2.24
N ASP A 179 -11.83 -9.44 -1.89
CA ASP A 179 -12.54 -9.93 -0.72
C ASP A 179 -12.14 -9.16 0.56
N GLN A 180 -13.15 -8.82 1.37
CA GLN A 180 -12.94 -8.00 2.57
C GLN A 180 -12.01 -8.68 3.59
N LYS A 181 -12.03 -10.02 3.69
CA LYS A 181 -11.12 -10.73 4.60
C LYS A 181 -9.69 -10.55 4.13
N PHE A 182 -9.42 -10.71 2.84
CA PHE A 182 -8.09 -10.49 2.27
C PHE A 182 -7.60 -9.05 2.45
N ARG A 183 -8.47 -8.04 2.26
CA ARG A 183 -8.09 -6.63 2.49
C ARG A 183 -7.69 -6.31 3.92
N ASN A 184 -8.18 -7.09 4.89
CA ASN A 184 -7.82 -6.94 6.31
C ASN A 184 -6.52 -7.70 6.66
N GLU A 185 -5.96 -8.49 5.75
CA GLU A 185 -4.73 -9.23 5.99
C GLU A 185 -3.51 -8.30 5.97
N VAL A 186 -2.65 -8.46 6.98
CA VAL A 186 -1.40 -7.72 7.10
C VAL A 186 -0.30 -8.52 6.41
N LEU A 187 0.24 -7.96 5.33
CA LEU A 187 1.15 -8.63 4.41
C LEU A 187 2.56 -8.06 4.48
N THR A 188 3.56 -8.91 4.28
CA THR A 188 4.95 -8.55 4.00
C THR A 188 5.25 -8.49 2.51
N SER A 189 4.49 -9.26 1.72
CA SER A 189 4.52 -9.18 0.25
C SER A 189 3.18 -9.56 -0.35
N LEU A 190 2.91 -9.05 -1.54
CA LEU A 190 1.74 -9.36 -2.35
C LEU A 190 2.20 -9.70 -3.76
N THR A 191 1.87 -10.90 -4.25
CA THR A 191 2.03 -11.26 -5.65
C THR A 191 0.68 -11.15 -6.35
N VAL A 192 0.69 -10.55 -7.54
CA VAL A 192 -0.46 -10.42 -8.42
C VAL A 192 -0.12 -11.06 -9.77
N ASN A 193 -1.00 -11.94 -10.24
CA ASN A 193 -0.89 -12.60 -11.53
C ASN A 193 -2.30 -12.85 -12.09
N ALA A 194 -2.43 -13.12 -13.38
CA ALA A 194 -3.72 -13.44 -13.99
C ALA A 194 -3.84 -14.92 -14.35
N CYS A 195 -5.06 -15.38 -14.51
CA CYS A 195 -5.38 -16.65 -15.14
C CYS A 195 -6.63 -16.49 -16.01
N LEU A 196 -6.82 -17.40 -16.96
CA LEU A 196 -7.96 -17.39 -17.86
C LEU A 196 -8.98 -18.47 -17.50
N PHE A 197 -10.25 -18.24 -17.79
CA PHE A 197 -11.26 -19.27 -17.59
C PHE A 197 -11.13 -20.42 -18.59
N ASP A 198 -11.26 -21.64 -18.09
CA ASP A 198 -11.27 -22.85 -18.92
C ASP A 198 -12.65 -23.20 -19.51
N GLY A 199 -13.68 -22.41 -19.19
CA GLY A 199 -15.07 -22.65 -19.60
C GLY A 199 -15.84 -23.63 -18.70
N ASN A 200 -15.16 -24.26 -17.73
CA ASN A 200 -15.70 -25.25 -16.79
C ASN A 200 -15.72 -24.74 -15.34
N GLY A 201 -15.52 -23.42 -15.15
CA GLY A 201 -15.45 -22.78 -13.84
C GLY A 201 -14.07 -22.85 -13.19
N GLY A 202 -13.06 -23.39 -13.89
CA GLY A 202 -11.66 -23.35 -13.49
C GLY A 202 -10.92 -22.16 -14.10
N CYS A 203 -9.75 -21.86 -13.55
CA CYS A 203 -8.86 -20.82 -14.05
C CYS A 203 -7.48 -21.41 -14.31
N PHE A 204 -6.88 -21.15 -15.47
CA PHE A 204 -5.60 -21.70 -15.87
C PHE A 204 -4.58 -20.62 -16.18
N ASN A 205 -3.40 -20.79 -15.60
CA ASN A 205 -2.13 -20.17 -15.97
C ASN A 205 -1.06 -20.82 -15.08
N SER A 206 -0.71 -22.07 -15.41
CA SER A 206 0.17 -22.91 -14.61
C SER A 206 1.15 -23.67 -15.50
N LEU A 207 2.16 -24.29 -14.90
CA LEU A 207 3.12 -25.10 -15.66
C LEU A 207 2.44 -26.28 -16.40
N ALA A 208 1.43 -26.89 -15.79
CA ALA A 208 0.70 -28.03 -16.38
C ALA A 208 -0.35 -27.60 -17.41
N ASN A 209 -0.91 -26.40 -17.26
CA ASN A 209 -1.88 -25.81 -18.18
C ASN A 209 -1.61 -24.31 -18.34
N PRO A 210 -0.73 -23.92 -19.27
CA PRO A 210 -0.30 -22.54 -19.45
C PRO A 210 -1.28 -21.70 -20.26
N ALA A 211 -1.31 -20.40 -19.98
CA ALA A 211 -2.13 -19.44 -20.73
C ALA A 211 -1.50 -19.01 -22.08
N ASN A 212 -0.26 -19.40 -22.36
CA ASN A 212 0.45 -19.14 -23.62
C ASN A 212 0.49 -17.65 -24.01
N GLY A 213 0.76 -16.79 -23.03
CA GLY A 213 0.87 -15.34 -23.18
C GLY A 213 -0.47 -14.62 -23.27
N GLN A 214 -1.58 -15.26 -22.90
CA GLN A 214 -2.92 -14.69 -22.99
C GLN A 214 -3.44 -14.11 -21.66
N ALA A 215 -2.86 -14.48 -20.53
CA ALA A 215 -3.24 -13.98 -19.21
C ALA A 215 -2.54 -12.64 -18.92
N GLN A 216 -2.86 -11.60 -19.70
CA GLN A 216 -2.28 -10.27 -19.56
C GLN A 216 -3.26 -9.31 -18.88
N PHE A 217 -2.73 -8.35 -18.12
CA PHE A 217 -3.54 -7.43 -17.34
C PHE A 217 -2.82 -6.10 -17.12
N ALA A 218 -3.60 -5.04 -16.84
CA ALA A 218 -3.07 -3.76 -16.42
C ALA A 218 -3.43 -3.49 -14.95
N LEU A 219 -2.54 -2.80 -14.24
CA LEU A 219 -2.76 -2.27 -12.90
C LEU A 219 -2.48 -0.78 -12.86
N ASP A 220 -3.29 -0.06 -12.09
CA ASP A 220 -3.12 1.36 -11.81
C ASP A 220 -3.74 1.72 -10.44
N ASP A 221 -3.54 2.95 -9.97
CA ASP A 221 -4.11 3.52 -8.73
C ASP A 221 -3.98 2.60 -7.50
N ILE A 222 -2.81 1.98 -7.33
CA ILE A 222 -2.64 0.95 -6.30
C ILE A 222 -2.47 1.63 -4.94
N SER A 223 -3.42 1.39 -4.04
CA SER A 223 -3.41 1.93 -2.69
C SER A 223 -3.10 0.84 -1.66
N PHE A 224 -2.12 1.14 -0.81
CA PHE A 224 -1.77 0.31 0.33
C PHE A 224 -1.96 1.09 1.63
N ASN A 225 -2.53 0.43 2.63
CA ASN A 225 -2.65 1.01 3.96
C ASN A 225 -1.41 0.63 4.78
N ALA A 226 -0.72 1.64 5.29
CA ALA A 226 0.38 1.44 6.23
C ALA A 226 -0.17 0.87 7.54
N VAL A 227 0.44 -0.21 8.02
CA VAL A 227 0.09 -0.80 9.32
C VAL A 227 1.01 -0.17 10.37
N PRO A 228 0.46 0.51 11.40
CA PRO A 228 1.29 1.09 12.45
C PRO A 228 2.14 0.00 13.12
N GLU A 229 3.45 0.21 13.18
CA GLU A 229 4.35 -0.75 13.79
C GLU A 229 4.04 -0.89 15.29
N PRO A 230 4.02 -2.12 15.84
CA PRO A 230 3.75 -2.34 17.27
C PRO A 230 4.69 -1.55 18.19
N GLY A 231 5.93 -1.31 17.75
CA GLY A 231 6.94 -0.54 18.48
C GLY A 231 6.61 0.95 18.61
N SER A 232 5.87 1.53 17.65
CA SER A 232 5.51 2.94 17.69
C SER A 232 4.59 3.24 18.87
N PHE A 233 3.62 2.36 19.15
CA PHE A 233 2.76 2.49 20.33
C PHE A 233 3.51 2.26 21.64
N LEU A 234 4.48 1.34 21.67
CA LEU A 234 5.31 1.13 22.85
C LEU A 234 6.15 2.37 23.15
N LEU A 235 6.79 2.97 22.15
CA LEU A 235 7.61 4.17 22.32
C LEU A 235 6.77 5.40 22.70
N VAL A 236 5.61 5.57 22.08
CA VAL A 236 4.64 6.61 22.48
C VAL A 236 4.18 6.37 23.92
N GLY A 237 3.83 5.14 24.27
CA GLY A 237 3.44 4.76 25.62
C GLY A 237 4.54 5.00 26.65
N LEU A 238 5.78 4.65 26.34
CA LEU A 238 6.96 4.92 27.17
C LEU A 238 7.22 6.42 27.31
N GLY A 239 7.09 7.19 26.22
CA GLY A 239 7.20 8.64 26.24
C GLY A 239 6.17 9.29 27.18
N ILE A 240 4.91 8.88 27.08
CA ILE A 240 3.83 9.34 27.98
C ILE A 240 4.11 8.90 29.43
N GLY A 241 4.56 7.66 29.63
CA GLY A 241 4.95 7.12 30.93
C GLY A 241 6.06 7.93 31.60
N ALA A 242 7.11 8.29 30.86
CA ALA A 242 8.21 9.11 31.37
C ALA A 242 7.76 10.52 31.78
N ILE A 243 6.87 11.14 31.00
CA ILE A 243 6.31 12.48 31.31
C ILE A 243 5.44 12.46 32.58
N THR A 244 4.63 11.41 32.76
CA THR A 244 3.78 11.29 33.96
C THR A 244 4.61 11.03 35.23
N LEU A 245 5.65 10.19 35.15
CA LEU A 245 6.54 9.90 36.27
C LEU A 245 7.39 11.11 36.68
N THR A 246 7.90 11.88 35.71
CA THR A 246 8.66 13.11 36.00
C THR A 246 7.81 14.21 36.63
N ARG A 247 6.52 14.31 36.27
CA ARG A 247 5.57 15.23 36.94
C ARG A 247 5.32 14.89 38.40
N ARG A 248 5.22 13.60 38.76
CA ARG A 248 5.02 13.18 40.16
C ARG A 248 6.20 13.56 41.06
N ARG A 249 7.44 13.44 40.55
CA ARG A 249 8.65 13.80 41.31
C ARG A 249 8.75 15.30 41.62
N LYS A 250 8.24 16.18 40.76
CA LYS A 250 8.23 17.64 41.02
C LYS A 250 7.16 18.09 42.03
N ALA A 251 6.10 17.32 42.25
CA ALA A 251 5.02 17.69 43.19
C ALA A 251 5.31 17.27 44.65
N GLY A 252 6.26 16.36 44.89
CA GLY A 252 6.59 15.85 46.23
C GLY A 252 7.58 16.69 47.04
N GLY A 253 8.16 17.75 46.46
CA GLY A 253 9.09 18.65 47.16
C GLY A 253 8.35 19.72 47.97
N THR A 254 7.68 19.34 49.06
CA THR A 254 7.16 20.30 50.06
C THR A 254 8.05 20.22 51.29
N THR A 255 8.77 21.30 51.55
CA THR A 255 9.72 21.48 52.65
C THR A 255 9.02 21.28 54.01
N PRO A 256 9.61 20.54 54.97
CA PRO A 256 9.06 20.46 56.32
C PRO A 256 9.21 21.82 57.00
N SER A 257 8.11 22.47 57.37
CA SER A 257 8.12 23.63 58.25
C SER A 257 8.40 23.17 59.68
N THR A 258 9.57 23.53 60.19
CA THR A 258 9.96 23.40 61.60
C THR A 258 9.00 24.17 62.52
N PRO A 259 8.53 23.58 63.63
CA PRO A 259 7.81 24.33 64.65
C PRO A 259 8.82 25.06 65.54
N VAL A 260 8.66 26.38 65.69
CA VAL A 260 9.36 27.15 66.73
C VAL A 260 8.34 27.53 67.79
N THR A 261 8.46 26.89 68.94
CA THR A 261 7.93 27.33 70.23
C THR A 261 8.77 28.49 70.76
N LEU A 262 8.11 29.57 71.18
CA LEU A 262 8.28 30.29 72.45
C LEU A 262 7.16 31.33 72.59
#